data_AF-A0A354UE07-F1
#
_entry.id   AF-A0A354UE07-F1
#
_cell.length_a   1.000
_cell.length_b   1.000
_cell.length_c   1.000
_cell.angle_alpha   90.00
_cell.angle_beta   90.00
_cell.angle_gamma   90.00
#
_symmetry.space_group_name_H-M   'P 1'
#
loop_
_entity.id
_entity.type
_entity.pdbx_description
1 polymer ?
#
loop_
_entity_poly.entity_id
_entity_poly.type
_entity_poly.pdbx_seq_one_letter_code
_entity_poly.pdbx_strand_id
1 'polypeptide(L)'
;LKTLDIPSNVEFTVEAGRPDCVTKEKLDIYAKYGVNRICINPQTLNQKTLDLIGRKHTVEQIYSCFKLARNYPFYINMDLIA
;
A
#
# COMPACT_ATOMS: atom_id res chain seq x y z
N LEU A 1 10.52 5.02 21.28
CA LEU A 1 9.20 5.31 20.67
C LEU A 1 8.14 4.65 21.54
N LYS A 2 7.10 5.40 21.97
CA LYS A 2 5.94 4.83 22.67
C LYS A 2 5.12 4.02 21.65
N THR A 3 4.79 2.78 21.97
CA THR A 3 3.83 1.99 21.22
C THR A 3 2.42 2.51 21.48
N LEU A 4 1.63 2.69 20.42
CA LEU A 4 0.19 2.98 20.54
C LEU A 4 -0.51 1.69 20.95
N ASP A 5 -1.33 1.75 21.99
CA ASP A 5 -2.09 0.61 22.49
C ASP A 5 -3.42 0.54 21.71
N ILE A 6 -3.37 -0.05 20.52
CA ILE A 6 -4.52 -0.14 19.61
C ILE A 6 -5.29 -1.41 19.94
N PRO A 7 -6.58 -1.31 20.31
CA PRO A 7 -7.41 -2.49 20.56
C PRO A 7 -7.46 -3.43 19.35
N SER A 8 -7.44 -4.73 19.60
CA SER A 8 -7.40 -5.75 18.54
C SER A 8 -8.64 -5.79 17.64
N ASN A 9 -9.72 -5.11 18.04
CA ASN A 9 -11.00 -5.03 17.31
C ASN A 9 -11.19 -3.71 16.55
N VAL A 10 -10.15 -2.89 16.41
CA VAL A 10 -10.20 -1.62 15.68
C VAL A 10 -9.45 -1.76 14.35
N GLU A 11 -10.01 -1.19 13.28
CA GLU A 11 -9.27 -1.01 12.04
C GLU A 11 -8.21 0.09 12.23
N PHE A 12 -6.94 -0.26 12.00
CA PHE A 12 -5.86 0.71 11.92
C PHE A 12 -5.31 0.70 10.50
N THR A 13 -5.64 1.75 9.76
CA THR A 13 -5.36 1.90 8.34
C THR A 13 -4.20 2.86 8.08
N VAL A 14 -3.33 2.49 7.13
CA VAL A 14 -2.34 3.40 6.54
C VAL A 14 -2.61 3.58 5.04
N GLU A 15 -2.69 4.83 4.60
CA GLU A 15 -2.58 5.22 3.20
C GLU A 15 -1.13 5.02 2.74
N ALA A 16 -0.81 3.84 2.21
CA ALA A 16 0.53 3.49 1.77
C ALA A 16 0.94 4.29 0.51
N GLY A 17 -0.05 4.82 -0.20
CA GLY A 17 0.14 5.77 -1.29
C GLY A 17 0.56 5.07 -2.58
N ARG A 18 1.43 5.71 -3.36
CA ARG A 18 1.85 5.18 -4.65
C ARG A 18 2.64 3.86 -4.47
N PRO A 19 2.57 2.92 -5.42
CA PRO A 19 3.35 1.68 -5.40
C PRO A 19 4.85 1.90 -5.14
N ASP A 20 5.44 2.95 -5.72
CA ASP A 20 6.86 3.30 -5.55
C ASP A 20 7.22 3.85 -4.15
N CYS A 21 6.21 4.18 -3.34
CA CYS A 21 6.39 4.59 -1.95
C CYS A 21 6.32 3.41 -0.97
N VAL A 22 5.90 2.22 -1.42
CA VAL A 22 5.70 1.04 -0.59
C VAL A 22 6.97 0.18 -0.60
N THR A 23 7.66 0.15 0.53
CA THR A 23 8.89 -0.63 0.71
C THR A 23 8.68 -1.71 1.77
N LYS A 24 9.49 -2.78 1.72
CA LYS A 24 9.47 -3.83 2.74
C LYS A 24 9.63 -3.25 4.15
N GLU A 25 10.58 -2.32 4.33
CA GLU A 25 10.85 -1.66 5.61
C GLU A 25 9.61 -0.94 6.17
N LYS A 26 8.85 -0.22 5.32
CA LYS A 26 7.61 0.43 5.75
C LYS A 26 6.55 -0.59 6.15
N LEU A 27 6.39 -1.67 5.38
CA LEU A 27 5.43 -2.73 5.69
C LEU A 27 5.80 -3.46 7.01
N ASP A 28 7.09 -3.70 7.24
CA ASP A 28 7.60 -4.25 8.51
C ASP A 28 7.23 -3.34 9.68
N ILE A 29 7.42 -2.01 9.52
CA ILE A 29 7.02 -1.01 10.52
C ILE A 29 5.51 -1.03 10.75
N TYR A 30 4.71 -1.02 9.68
CA TYR A 30 3.24 -1.03 9.78
C TYR A 30 2.74 -2.24 10.55
N ALA A 31 3.23 -3.44 10.20
CA ALA A 31 2.87 -4.67 10.90
C ALA A 31 3.33 -4.65 12.36
N LYS A 32 4.55 -4.18 12.63
CA LYS A 32 5.10 -4.06 14.00
C LYS A 32 4.24 -3.16 14.90
N TYR A 33 3.61 -2.13 14.35
CA TYR A 33 2.77 -1.19 15.09
C TYR A 33 1.26 -1.47 14.97
N GLY A 34 0.88 -2.68 14.51
CA GLY A 34 -0.51 -3.14 14.55
C GLY A 34 -1.42 -2.60 13.45
N VAL A 35 -0.86 -2.06 12.36
CA VAL A 35 -1.65 -1.74 11.16
C VAL A 35 -2.24 -3.04 10.62
N ASN A 36 -3.54 -3.07 10.37
CA ASN A 36 -4.25 -4.24 9.87
C ASN A 36 -4.92 -4.00 8.51
N ARG A 37 -4.89 -2.77 8.00
CA ARG A 37 -5.33 -2.43 6.64
C ARG A 37 -4.39 -1.41 5.99
N ILE A 38 -4.14 -1.57 4.70
CA ILE A 38 -3.40 -0.58 3.90
C ILE A 38 -4.15 -0.24 2.62
N CYS A 39 -3.92 0.97 2.10
CA CYS A 39 -4.41 1.40 0.79
C CYS A 39 -3.23 1.69 -0.16
N ILE A 40 -3.16 0.99 -1.29
CA ILE A 40 -2.15 1.19 -2.34
C ILE A 40 -2.83 1.89 -3.52
N ASN A 41 -2.26 2.98 -4.03
CA ASN A 41 -2.97 3.91 -4.93
C ASN A 41 -2.38 3.87 -6.35
N PRO A 42 -2.62 2.81 -7.15
CA PRO A 42 -2.15 2.69 -8.52
C PRO A 42 -2.79 3.71 -9.46
N GLN A 43 -3.98 4.21 -9.13
CA GLN A 43 -4.85 5.01 -10.00
C GLN A 43 -5.40 4.23 -11.20
N THR A 44 -4.55 3.57 -11.98
CA THR A 44 -4.97 2.81 -13.16
C THR A 44 -4.00 1.67 -13.43
N LEU A 45 -4.47 0.64 -14.13
CA LEU A 45 -3.64 -0.47 -14.62
C LEU A 45 -3.32 -0.30 -16.12
N ASN A 46 -3.50 0.90 -16.66
CA ASN A 46 -3.13 1.25 -18.03
C ASN A 46 -1.82 2.04 -18.06
N GLN A 47 -0.75 1.44 -18.60
CA GLN A 47 0.57 2.08 -18.64
C GLN A 47 0.56 3.41 -19.40
N LYS A 48 -0.14 3.50 -20.53
CA LYS A 48 -0.23 4.75 -21.31
C LYS A 48 -0.86 5.88 -20.48
N THR A 49 -1.88 5.54 -19.69
CA THR A 49 -2.52 6.51 -18.80
C THR A 49 -1.56 6.94 -17.69
N LEU A 50 -0.84 6.01 -17.05
CA LEU A 50 0.18 6.33 -16.03
C LEU A 50 1.23 7.29 -16.56
N ASP A 51 1.74 7.03 -17.76
CA ASP A 51 2.75 7.86 -18.43
C ASP A 51 2.19 9.27 -18.69
N LEU A 52 0.96 9.35 -19.23
CA LEU A 52 0.29 10.62 -19.55
C LEU A 52 0.06 11.50 -18.32
N ILE A 53 -0.30 10.91 -17.18
CA ILE A 53 -0.55 11.64 -15.92
C ILE A 53 0.72 11.86 -15.08
N GLY A 54 1.90 11.50 -15.59
CA GLY A 54 3.18 11.71 -14.92
C GLY A 54 3.44 10.79 -13.72
N ARG A 55 2.79 9.62 -13.66
CA ARG A 55 3.10 8.59 -12.66
C ARG A 55 4.35 7.83 -13.12
N LYS A 56 5.38 7.80 -12.26
CA LYS A 56 6.68 7.21 -12.59
C LYS A 56 6.77 5.68 -12.38
N HIS A 57 5.71 5.05 -11.87
CA HIS A 57 5.70 3.61 -11.67
C HIS A 57 5.04 2.87 -12.84
N THR A 58 5.43 1.62 -13.05
CA THR A 58 4.82 0.75 -14.06
C THR A 58 3.71 -0.12 -13.49
N VAL A 59 2.88 -0.69 -14.38
CA VAL A 59 1.88 -1.70 -14.03
C VAL A 59 2.51 -2.91 -13.35
N GLU A 60 3.69 -3.34 -13.78
CA GLU A 60 4.44 -4.44 -13.16
C GLU A 60 4.91 -4.10 -11.74
N GLN A 61 5.28 -2.84 -11.49
CA GLN A 61 5.61 -2.36 -10.15
C GLN A 61 4.39 -2.35 -9.23
N ILE A 62 3.18 -2.08 -9.75
CA ILE A 62 1.93 -2.23 -9.01
C ILE A 62 1.73 -3.70 -8.58
N TYR A 63 1.86 -4.65 -9.51
CA TYR A 63 1.74 -6.07 -9.19
C TYR A 63 2.80 -6.53 -8.18
N SER A 64 4.03 -6.06 -8.32
CA SER A 64 5.13 -6.40 -7.42
C SER A 64 4.89 -5.85 -6.01
N CYS A 65 4.44 -4.60 -5.91
CA CYS A 65 4.04 -3.97 -4.67
C CYS A 65 2.90 -4.74 -3.98
N PHE A 66 1.85 -5.11 -4.72
CA PHE A 66 0.75 -5.90 -4.20
C PHE A 66 1.21 -7.27 -3.69
N LYS A 67 2.01 -8.00 -4.48
CA LYS A 67 2.59 -9.30 -4.08
C LYS A 67 3.42 -9.18 -2.81
N LEU A 68 4.23 -8.13 -2.69
CA LEU A 68 5.01 -7.86 -1.48
C LEU A 68 4.09 -7.67 -0.27
N ALA A 69 3.10 -6.79 -0.38
CA ALA A 69 2.15 -6.48 0.69
C ALA A 69 1.30 -7.68 1.12
N ARG A 70 0.99 -8.62 0.22
CA ARG A 70 0.24 -9.85 0.54
C ARG A 70 0.95 -10.80 1.51
N ASN A 71 2.25 -10.64 1.73
CA ASN A 71 3.00 -11.43 2.72
C ASN A 71 2.81 -10.94 4.17
N TYR A 72 2.04 -9.86 4.37
CA TYR A 72 1.77 -9.25 5.66
C TYR A 72 0.30 -9.47 6.07
N PRO A 73 -0.04 -9.37 7.37
CA PRO A 73 -1.40 -9.55 7.86
C PRO A 73 -2.29 -8.31 7.62
N PHE A 74 -2.24 -7.73 6.41
CA PHE A 74 -3.04 -6.57 6.03
C PHE A 74 -4.23 -6.97 5.16
N TYR A 75 -5.39 -6.36 5.41
CA TYR A 75 -6.38 -6.14 4.38
C TYR A 75 -5.85 -5.08 3.40
N ILE A 76 -5.94 -5.34 2.09
CA ILE A 76 -5.37 -4.45 1.08
C ILE A 76 -6.50 -3.87 0.23
N ASN A 77 -6.59 -2.55 0.21
CA ASN A 77 -7.43 -1.80 -0.72
C ASN A 77 -6.56 -1.20 -1.84
N MET A 78 -7.17 -0.93 -2.99
CA MET A 78 -6.53 -0.19 -4.07
C MET A 78 -7.47 0.84 -4.68
N ASP A 79 -7.00 2.08 -4.78
CA ASP A 79 -7.77 3.17 -5.39
C ASP A 79 -7.55 3.21 -6.90
N LEU A 80 -8.66 3.08 -7.63
CA LEU A 80 -8.73 3.13 -9.09
C LEU A 80 -9.58 4.32 -9.53
N ILE A 81 -9.12 4.99 -10.59
CA ILE A 81 -9.80 6.08 -11.30
C ILE A 81 -9.80 5.67 -12.78
N ALA A 82 -10.99 5.50 -13.34
CA ALA A 82 -11.22 4.95 -14.67
C ALA A 82 -11.77 6.01 -15.64
#